data_AF-A0A9E2PWB2-F1
#
_entry.id   AF-A0A9E2PWB2-F1
#
_cell.length_a   1.000
_cell.length_b   1.000
_cell.length_c   1.000
_cell.angle_alpha   90.00
_cell.angle_beta   90.00
_cell.angle_gamma   90.00
#
_symmetry.space_group_name_H-M   'P 1'
#
loop_
_entity.id
_entity.type
_entity.pdbx_description
1 polymer ?
#
loop_
_entity_poly.entity_id
_entity_poly.type
_entity_poly.pdbx_seq_one_letter_code
_entity_poly.pdbx_strand_id
1 'polypeptide(L)'
;MGWNDALLIHRAAENYHGVALMARDPILIRLAAAWPKVKRQLPAPPRPGTEVDLEALWEKTRVDFQGWAELAQVGLLQLLEGWQVLKGNGLIFPDGTLNHLADNFLKKEAAGKLMVDFGIKRGEMK
;
A
#
# COMPACT_ATOMS: atom_id res chain seq x y z
N MET A 1 -1.60 -10.01 -20.06
CA MET A 1 -2.32 -9.50 -18.89
C MET A 1 -1.43 -9.69 -17.69
N GLY A 2 -1.09 -8.61 -17.00
CA GLY A 2 -0.24 -8.66 -15.80
C GLY A 2 -1.06 -8.66 -14.52
N TRP A 3 -0.41 -8.80 -13.37
CA TRP A 3 -1.06 -8.63 -12.07
C TRP A 3 -1.74 -7.26 -11.92
N ASN A 4 -1.20 -6.23 -12.57
CA ASN A 4 -1.79 -4.89 -12.61
C ASN A 4 -3.23 -4.88 -13.16
N ASP A 5 -3.50 -5.64 -14.21
CA ASP A 5 -4.83 -5.71 -14.82
C ASP A 5 -5.73 -6.61 -13.97
N ALA A 6 -5.18 -7.73 -13.50
CA ALA A 6 -5.90 -8.75 -12.74
C ALA A 6 -6.42 -8.22 -11.39
N LEU A 7 -5.72 -7.25 -10.78
CA LEU A 7 -6.08 -6.66 -9.49
C LEU A 7 -6.76 -5.30 -9.61
N LEU A 8 -7.10 -4.84 -10.82
CA LEU A 8 -7.62 -3.49 -11.06
C LEU A 8 -8.92 -3.23 -10.28
N ILE A 9 -9.84 -4.19 -10.24
CA ILE A 9 -11.13 -4.05 -9.54
C ILE A 9 -10.91 -3.82 -8.04
N HIS A 10 -10.01 -4.58 -7.43
CA HIS A 10 -9.67 -4.40 -6.01
C HIS A 10 -8.98 -3.05 -5.76
N ARG A 11 -8.09 -2.64 -6.67
CA ARG A 11 -7.36 -1.38 -6.56
C ARG A 11 -8.27 -0.15 -6.68
N ALA A 12 -9.24 -0.23 -7.58
CA ALA A 12 -10.21 0.83 -7.85
C ALA A 12 -11.37 0.86 -6.84
N ALA A 13 -11.49 -0.14 -5.96
CA ALA A 13 -12.55 -0.18 -4.94
C ALA A 13 -12.50 1.05 -4.03
N GLU A 14 -13.67 1.64 -3.77
CA GLU A 14 -13.81 2.76 -2.83
C GLU A 14 -13.68 2.28 -1.39
N ASN A 15 -12.49 2.47 -0.82
CA ASN A 15 -12.15 1.99 0.51
C ASN A 15 -11.80 3.13 1.48
N TYR A 16 -12.76 4.02 1.70
CA TYR A 16 -12.58 5.16 2.61
C TYR A 16 -12.33 4.73 4.07
N HIS A 17 -12.95 3.63 4.50
CA HIS A 17 -12.79 3.12 5.86
C HIS A 17 -11.36 2.65 6.14
N GLY A 18 -10.79 1.82 5.25
CA GLY A 18 -9.41 1.38 5.38
C GLY A 18 -8.44 2.56 5.36
N VAL A 19 -8.66 3.54 4.47
CA VAL A 19 -7.81 4.74 4.42
C VAL A 19 -7.91 5.56 5.69
N ALA A 20 -9.10 5.68 6.30
CA ALA A 20 -9.27 6.36 7.57
C ALA A 20 -8.55 5.66 8.73
N LEU A 21 -8.49 4.33 8.73
CA LEU A 21 -7.69 3.56 9.70
C LEU A 21 -6.20 3.83 9.51
N MET A 22 -5.71 3.74 8.26
CA MET A 22 -4.31 4.03 7.93
C MET A 22 -3.91 5.45 8.33
N ALA A 23 -4.75 6.45 8.03
CA ALA A 23 -4.46 7.86 8.29
C ALA A 23 -4.33 8.20 9.79
N ARG A 24 -4.86 7.36 10.69
CA ARG A 24 -4.78 7.55 12.15
C ARG A 24 -3.52 6.97 12.77
N ASP A 25 -2.79 6.13 12.06
CA ASP A 25 -1.62 5.42 12.58
C ASP A 25 -0.35 5.71 11.73
N PRO A 26 0.62 6.46 12.28
CA PRO A 26 1.89 6.76 11.61
C PRO A 26 2.70 5.52 11.22
N ILE A 27 2.51 4.36 11.87
CA ILE A 27 3.15 3.09 11.50
C ILE A 27 2.53 2.58 10.21
N LEU A 28 1.20 2.55 10.11
CA LEU A 28 0.49 2.09 8.91
C LEU A 28 0.81 2.96 7.69
N ILE A 29 0.92 4.28 7.87
CA ILE A 29 1.34 5.21 6.80
C ILE A 29 2.74 4.84 6.28
N ARG A 30 3.71 4.63 7.18
CA ARG A 30 5.09 4.28 6.79
C ARG A 30 5.16 2.93 6.09
N LEU A 31 4.44 1.93 6.61
CA LEU A 31 4.36 0.61 6.01
C LEU A 31 3.75 0.66 4.60
N ALA A 32 2.62 1.34 4.43
CA ALA A 32 1.96 1.51 3.14
C ALA A 32 2.83 2.28 2.13
N ALA A 33 3.51 3.35 2.58
CA ALA A 33 4.42 4.12 1.74
C ALA A 33 5.64 3.30 1.28
N ALA A 34 6.16 2.43 2.13
CA ALA A 34 7.26 1.53 1.79
C ALA A 34 6.82 0.38 0.88
N TRP A 35 5.54 -0.04 0.95
CA TRP A 35 5.02 -1.25 0.30
C TRP A 35 5.46 -1.39 -1.15
N PRO A 36 5.34 -0.39 -2.05
CA PRO A 36 5.74 -0.53 -3.46
C PRO A 36 7.20 -0.94 -3.68
N LYS A 37 8.10 -0.64 -2.74
CA LYS A 37 9.55 -0.94 -2.83
C LYS A 37 9.95 -2.26 -2.17
N VAL A 38 9.03 -2.91 -1.46
CA VAL A 38 9.29 -4.19 -0.77
C VAL A 38 9.59 -5.30 -1.77
N LYS A 39 10.64 -6.09 -1.51
CA LYS A 39 10.93 -7.28 -2.31
C LYS A 39 9.87 -8.35 -2.05
N ARG A 40 9.33 -8.91 -3.12
CA ARG A 40 8.31 -9.95 -3.05
C ARG A 40 8.39 -10.91 -4.23
N GLN A 41 7.93 -12.13 -4.02
CA GLN A 41 7.77 -13.14 -5.06
C GLN A 41 6.29 -13.50 -5.17
N LEU A 42 5.76 -13.36 -6.38
CA LEU A 42 4.39 -13.72 -6.72
C LEU A 42 4.37 -14.95 -7.63
N PRO A 43 3.29 -15.75 -7.62
CA PRO A 43 3.06 -16.73 -8.68
C PRO A 43 2.90 -16.03 -10.04
N ALA A 44 2.95 -16.85 -11.11
CA ALA A 44 2.66 -16.37 -12.45
C ALA A 44 1.25 -15.76 -12.53
N PRO A 45 1.06 -14.68 -13.32
CA PRO A 45 -0.24 -14.05 -13.46
C PRO A 45 -1.27 -15.02 -14.06
N PRO A 46 -2.55 -14.88 -13.69
CA PRO A 46 -3.61 -15.74 -14.20
C PRO A 46 -3.86 -15.49 -15.69
N ARG A 47 -4.58 -16.42 -16.33
CA ARG A 47 -5.03 -16.22 -17.72
C ARG A 47 -6.10 -15.13 -17.77
N PRO A 48 -6.21 -14.39 -18.89
CA PRO A 48 -7.29 -13.43 -19.10
C PRO A 48 -8.67 -14.01 -18.80
N GLY A 49 -9.51 -13.24 -18.10
CA GLY A 49 -10.88 -13.64 -17.73
C GLY A 49 -10.98 -14.62 -16.57
N THR A 50 -9.86 -14.97 -15.91
CA THR A 50 -9.88 -15.77 -14.68
C THR A 50 -10.13 -14.84 -13.49
N GLU A 51 -11.11 -15.17 -12.66
CA GLU A 51 -11.34 -14.48 -11.40
C GLU A 51 -10.17 -14.70 -10.44
N VAL A 52 -9.75 -13.63 -9.77
CA VAL A 52 -8.61 -13.67 -8.83
C VAL A 52 -9.15 -13.77 -7.42
N ASP A 53 -8.89 -14.91 -6.77
CA ASP A 53 -8.99 -15.01 -5.33
C ASP A 53 -7.77 -14.32 -4.69
N LEU A 54 -8.03 -13.18 -4.04
CA LEU A 54 -7.00 -12.38 -3.40
C LEU A 54 -6.38 -13.09 -2.19
N GLU A 55 -7.16 -13.87 -1.44
CA GLU A 55 -6.65 -14.62 -0.28
C GLU A 55 -5.70 -15.72 -0.74
N ALA A 56 -6.11 -16.50 -1.74
CA ALA A 56 -5.26 -17.55 -2.33
C ALA A 56 -3.98 -16.99 -2.96
N LEU A 57 -4.02 -15.75 -3.48
CA LEU A 57 -2.83 -15.06 -3.98
C LEU A 57 -1.88 -14.68 -2.83
N TRP A 58 -2.40 -14.18 -1.72
CA TRP A 58 -1.58 -13.85 -0.55
C TRP A 58 -0.87 -15.06 0.03
N GLU A 59 -1.52 -16.22 0.08
CA GLU A 59 -0.90 -17.47 0.57
C GLU A 59 0.31 -17.89 -0.27
N LYS A 60 0.30 -17.59 -1.57
CA LYS A 60 1.37 -17.92 -2.50
C LYS A 60 2.43 -16.82 -2.60
N THR A 61 2.21 -15.67 -1.96
CA THR A 61 3.09 -14.52 -2.04
C THR A 61 4.14 -14.57 -0.92
N ARG A 62 5.42 -14.53 -1.29
CA ARG A 62 6.52 -14.42 -0.33
C ARG A 62 6.95 -12.98 -0.20
N VAL A 63 6.96 -12.46 1.02
CA VAL A 63 7.30 -11.06 1.34
C VAL A 63 8.58 -11.01 2.16
N ASP A 64 9.50 -10.13 1.78
CA ASP A 64 10.68 -9.80 2.59
C ASP A 64 10.30 -8.86 3.73
N PHE A 65 9.80 -9.44 4.83
CA PHE A 65 9.35 -8.67 6.00
C PHE A 65 10.48 -7.93 6.70
N GLN A 66 11.68 -8.51 6.74
CA GLN A 66 12.84 -7.86 7.34
C GLN A 66 13.23 -6.61 6.55
N GLY A 67 13.37 -6.73 5.22
CA GLY A 67 13.66 -5.59 4.36
C GLY A 67 12.55 -4.54 4.38
N TRP A 68 11.29 -4.94 4.53
CA TRP A 68 10.19 -3.99 4.68
C TRP A 68 10.26 -3.23 6.01
N ALA A 69 10.59 -3.89 7.12
CA ALA A 69 10.74 -3.26 8.43
C ALA A 69 11.84 -2.19 8.40
N GLU A 70 12.97 -2.52 7.76
CA GLU A 70 14.11 -1.61 7.56
C GLU A 70 13.72 -0.39 6.71
N LEU A 71 13.05 -0.62 5.57
CA LEU A 71 12.58 0.45 4.67
C LEU A 71 11.60 1.40 5.35
N ALA A 72 10.67 0.85 6.15
CA ALA A 72 9.66 1.62 6.87
C ALA A 72 10.17 2.22 8.19
N GLN A 73 11.37 1.83 8.64
CA GLN A 73 11.95 2.18 9.93
C GLN A 73 11.01 1.88 11.11
N VAL A 74 10.51 0.64 11.16
CA VAL A 74 9.61 0.15 12.22
C VAL A 74 10.11 -1.17 12.78
N GLY A 75 9.67 -1.54 13.98
CA GLY A 75 10.00 -2.85 14.55
C GLY A 75 9.30 -3.99 13.79
N LEU A 76 9.91 -5.18 13.77
CA LEU A 76 9.34 -6.34 13.06
C LEU A 76 7.95 -6.74 13.58
N LEU A 77 7.72 -6.64 14.90
CA LEU A 77 6.40 -6.93 15.48
C LEU A 77 5.33 -5.96 14.99
N GLN A 78 5.62 -4.66 15.03
CA GLN A 78 4.75 -3.60 14.51
C GLN A 78 4.49 -3.78 13.01
N LEU A 79 5.49 -4.25 12.27
CA LEU A 79 5.33 -4.57 10.87
C LEU A 79 4.34 -5.71 10.67
N LEU A 80 4.43 -6.80 11.43
CA LEU A 80 3.55 -7.96 11.26
C LEU A 80 2.11 -7.60 11.60
N GLU A 81 1.88 -6.84 12.67
CA GLU A 81 0.56 -6.32 13.03
C GLU A 81 0.02 -5.37 11.96
N GLY A 82 0.83 -4.40 11.54
CA GLY A 82 0.45 -3.44 10.51
C GLY A 82 0.21 -4.09 9.15
N TRP A 83 0.97 -5.14 8.80
CA TRP A 83 0.75 -5.95 7.61
C TRP A 83 -0.63 -6.60 7.62
N GLN A 84 -1.05 -7.20 8.75
CA GLN A 84 -2.39 -7.79 8.87
C GLN A 84 -3.47 -6.72 8.67
N VAL A 85 -3.29 -5.52 9.22
CA VAL A 85 -4.23 -4.41 9.04
C VAL A 85 -4.29 -3.95 7.59
N LEU A 86 -3.14 -3.68 6.97
CA LEU A 86 -3.08 -3.19 5.58
C LEU A 86 -3.61 -4.21 4.58
N LYS A 87 -3.24 -5.49 4.74
CA LYS A 87 -3.75 -6.60 3.91
C LYS A 87 -5.24 -6.80 4.15
N GLY A 88 -5.66 -6.97 5.40
CA GLY A 88 -7.04 -7.30 5.78
C GLY A 88 -8.05 -6.21 5.43
N ASN A 89 -7.59 -4.96 5.37
CA ASN A 89 -8.41 -3.85 4.92
C ASN A 89 -8.26 -3.56 3.41
N GLY A 90 -7.56 -4.38 2.62
CA GLY A 90 -7.45 -4.17 1.18
C GLY A 90 -6.77 -2.84 0.78
N LEU A 91 -5.77 -2.40 1.56
CA LEU A 91 -5.01 -1.18 1.30
C LEU A 91 -3.75 -1.44 0.49
N ILE A 92 -3.16 -2.62 0.67
CA ILE A 92 -2.03 -3.12 -0.10
C ILE A 92 -2.46 -4.35 -0.90
N PHE A 93 -1.81 -4.57 -2.04
CA PHE A 93 -2.03 -5.75 -2.87
C PHE A 93 -0.74 -6.54 -3.08
N PRO A 94 -0.83 -7.86 -3.32
CA PRO A 94 0.32 -8.75 -3.47
C PRO A 94 1.34 -8.29 -4.50
N ASP A 95 0.88 -7.62 -5.56
CA ASP A 95 1.71 -7.13 -6.67
C ASP A 95 2.57 -5.92 -6.30
N GLY A 96 2.39 -5.36 -5.10
CA GLY A 96 3.07 -4.16 -4.63
C GLY A 96 2.30 -2.88 -4.76
N THR A 97 1.09 -2.95 -5.32
CA THR A 97 0.28 -1.76 -5.49
C THR A 97 -0.54 -1.46 -4.24
N LEU A 98 -1.07 -0.26 -4.21
CA LEU A 98 -1.93 0.26 -3.16
C LEU A 98 -3.32 0.48 -3.72
N ASN A 99 -4.33 0.42 -2.85
CA ASN A 99 -5.64 0.97 -3.18
C ASN A 99 -5.49 2.43 -3.62
N HIS A 100 -6.25 2.84 -4.63
CA HIS A 100 -6.10 4.15 -5.25
C HIS A 100 -6.31 5.30 -4.24
N LEU A 101 -7.20 5.15 -3.25
CA LEU A 101 -7.42 6.15 -2.22
C LEU A 101 -6.22 6.24 -1.25
N ALA A 102 -5.61 5.09 -0.91
CA ALA A 102 -4.43 5.04 -0.06
C ALA A 102 -3.22 5.70 -0.75
N ASP A 103 -2.99 5.37 -2.03
CA ASP A 103 -1.95 6.01 -2.84
C ASP A 103 -2.15 7.54 -2.95
N ASN A 104 -3.38 7.97 -3.23
CA ASN A 104 -3.74 9.39 -3.29
C ASN A 104 -3.54 10.10 -1.95
N PHE A 105 -3.87 9.46 -0.85
CA PHE A 105 -3.63 9.99 0.49
C PHE A 105 -2.14 10.21 0.73
N LEU A 106 -1.31 9.19 0.47
CA LEU A 106 0.15 9.29 0.68
C LEU A 106 0.80 10.37 -0.20
N LYS A 107 0.36 10.51 -1.45
CA LYS A 107 0.82 11.59 -2.34
C LYS A 107 0.48 12.97 -1.79
N LYS A 108 -0.73 13.15 -1.25
CA LYS A 108 -1.17 14.42 -0.62
C LYS A 108 -0.37 14.73 0.65
N GLU A 109 -0.14 13.74 1.50
CA GLU A 109 0.67 13.88 2.71
C GLU A 109 2.11 14.28 2.38
N ALA A 110 2.73 13.61 1.40
CA ALA A 110 4.07 13.94 0.94
C ALA A 110 4.15 15.38 0.38
N ALA A 111 3.19 15.76 -0.46
CA ALA A 111 3.11 17.13 -0.99
C ALA A 111 2.93 18.17 0.13
N GLY A 112 2.04 17.90 1.09
CA GLY A 112 1.81 18.79 2.23
C GLY A 112 3.06 18.98 3.08
N LYS A 113 3.79 17.89 3.37
CA LYS A 113 5.04 17.94 4.11
C LYS A 113 6.12 18.74 3.37
N LEU A 114 6.28 18.51 2.07
CA LEU A 114 7.21 19.29 1.24
C LEU A 114 6.85 20.79 1.25
N MET A 115 5.58 21.16 1.13
CA MET A 115 5.16 22.57 1.20
C MET A 115 5.54 23.23 2.53
N VAL A 116 5.36 22.51 3.65
CA VAL A 116 5.78 22.98 4.98
C VAL A 116 7.30 23.14 5.05
N ASP A 117 8.06 22.15 4.57
CA ASP A 117 9.53 22.17 4.56
C ASP A 117 10.09 23.30 3.68
N PHE A 118 9.41 23.65 2.59
CA PHE A 118 9.77 24.77 1.70
C PHE A 118 9.14 26.12 2.13
N GLY A 119 8.37 26.17 3.22
CA GLY A 119 7.74 27.41 3.71
C GLY A 119 6.65 27.98 2.80
N ILE A 120 6.12 27.18 1.85
CA ILE A 120 5.10 27.60 0.89
C ILE A 120 3.73 27.52 1.55
N LYS A 121 3.03 28.66 1.67
CA LYS A 121 1.66 28.66 2.21
C LYS A 121 0.67 28.14 1.16
N ARG A 122 -0.34 27.42 1.65
CA ARG A 122 -1.45 26.89 0.83
C ARG A 122 -2.25 28.06 0.22
N GLY A 123 -1.84 28.50 -0.97
CA GLY A 123 -2.39 29.69 -1.67
C GLY A 123 -1.40 30.44 -2.56
N GLU A 124 -0.10 30.15 -2.49
CA GLU A 124 0.94 30.87 -3.27
C GLU A 124 1.37 30.18 -4.57
N MET A 125 0.77 29.04 -4.92
CA MET A 125 0.97 28.41 -6.22
C MET A 125 0.17 29.17 -7.29
N LYS A 126 0.87 29.99 -8.08
CA LYS A 126 0.37 30.53 -9.36
C LYS A 126 0.63 29.56 -10.50
#